data_AF-A0A527GDB2-F1
#
_entry.id   AF-A0A527GDB2-F1
#
_cell.length_a   1.000
_cell.length_b   1.000
_cell.length_c   1.000
_cell.angle_alpha   90.00
_cell.angle_beta   90.00
_cell.angle_gamma   90.00
#
_symmetry.space_group_name_H-M   'P 1'
#
loop_
_entity.id
_entity.type
_entity.pdbx_description
1 polymer ?
#
loop_
_entity_poly.entity_id
_entity_poly.type
_entity_poly.pdbx_seq_one_letter_code
_entity_poly.pdbx_strand_id
1 'polypeptide(L)' 'VQPVLRGIGFRLVRVHLSGQNGLTLQIMAEREDGTMTVEDCEEVSRAVSPALDVDDPIEKAYHLEVSSPGIDRP' A
#
# COMPACT_ATOMS: atom_id res chain seq x y z
N VAL A 1 -2.01 2.09 8.39
CA VAL A 1 -1.46 1.13 7.38
C VAL A 1 -0.33 0.23 7.85
N GLN A 2 0.81 0.73 8.36
CA GLN A 2 1.94 -0.13 8.77
C GLN A 2 1.62 -1.27 9.78
N PRO A 3 0.78 -1.09 10.82
CA PRO A 3 0.46 -2.20 11.72
C PRO A 3 -0.36 -3.30 11.03
N VAL A 4 -1.23 -2.94 10.09
CA VAL A 4 -2.04 -3.89 9.30
C VAL A 4 -1.12 -4.75 8.44
N LEU A 5 -0.21 -4.13 7.67
CA LEU A 5 0.75 -4.83 6.83
C LEU A 5 1.61 -5.81 7.61
N ARG A 6 2.12 -5.41 8.79
CA ARG A 6 2.89 -6.31 9.66
C ARG A 6 2.06 -7.49 10.17
N GLY A 7 0.77 -7.27 10.45
CA GLY A 7 -0.15 -8.33 10.89
C GLY A 7 -0.37 -9.43 9.85
N ILE A 8 -0.20 -9.12 8.56
CA ILE A 8 -0.33 -10.07 7.44
C ILE A 8 1.02 -10.48 6.84
N GLY A 9 2.15 -10.18 7.50
CA GLY A 9 3.48 -10.64 7.09
C GLY A 9 4.16 -9.78 6.01
N PHE A 10 3.74 -8.53 5.85
CA PHE A 10 4.32 -7.58 4.90
C PHE A 10 5.03 -6.42 5.59
N ARG A 11 6.10 -5.95 4.97
CA ARG A 11 6.85 -4.76 5.34
C ARG A 11 6.41 -3.58 4.49
N LEU A 12 6.13 -2.46 5.14
CA LEU A 12 5.92 -1.19 4.44
C LEU A 12 7.27 -0.66 3.93
N VAL A 13 7.35 -0.40 2.64
CA VAL A 13 8.54 0.17 2.00
C VAL A 13 8.38 1.66 1.81
N ARG A 14 7.24 2.10 1.26
CA ARG A 14 6.97 3.51 0.98
C ARG A 14 5.48 3.80 0.97
N VAL A 15 5.10 5.00 1.38
CA VAL A 15 3.79 5.59 1.11
C VAL A 15 4.01 6.90 0.37
N HIS A 16 3.30 7.11 -0.72
CA HIS A 16 3.38 8.33 -1.51
C HIS A 16 2.00 8.76 -1.97
N LEU A 17 1.67 10.04 -1.78
CA LEU A 17 0.47 10.66 -2.30
C LEU A 17 0.85 11.53 -3.50
N SER A 18 0.25 11.26 -4.66
CA SER A 18 0.51 12.01 -5.89
C SER A 18 -0.78 12.54 -6.51
N GLY A 19 -0.69 13.61 -7.29
CA GLY A 19 -1.82 14.14 -8.07
C GLY A 19 -2.06 13.43 -9.40
N GLN A 20 -1.49 12.23 -9.60
CA GLN A 20 -1.72 11.46 -10.82
C GLN A 20 -3.15 10.92 -10.83
N ASN A 21 -3.78 10.83 -12.01
CA ASN A 21 -5.16 10.40 -12.17
C ASN A 21 -6.15 11.09 -11.20
N GLY A 22 -5.91 12.37 -10.89
CA GLY A 22 -6.61 13.09 -9.84
C GLY A 22 -5.84 13.09 -8.53
N LEU A 23 -6.02 12.05 -7.71
CA LEU A 23 -5.30 11.85 -6.45
C LEU A 23 -5.05 10.36 -6.27
N THR A 24 -3.80 9.93 -6.14
CA THR A 24 -3.43 8.53 -5.96
C THR A 24 -2.60 8.36 -4.69
N LEU A 25 -3.07 7.47 -3.81
CA LEU A 25 -2.31 6.97 -2.67
C LEU A 25 -1.61 5.69 -3.09
N GLN A 26 -0.29 5.76 -3.26
CA GLN A 26 0.54 4.62 -3.59
C GLN A 26 1.18 4.05 -2.32
N ILE A 27 0.98 2.75 -2.10
CA ILE A 27 1.58 1.98 -1.01
C ILE A 27 2.48 0.92 -1.62
N MET A 28 3.78 1.02 -1.33
CA MET A 28 4.74 0.00 -1.70
C MET A 28 4.98 -0.93 -0.50
N ALA A 29 4.78 -2.22 -0.72
CA ALA A 29 4.99 -3.26 0.28
C ALA A 29 5.69 -4.47 -0.33
N GLU A 30 6.28 -5.28 0.53
CA GLU A 30 6.90 -6.55 0.17
C GLU A 30 6.87 -7.49 1.37
N ARG A 31 7.05 -8.78 1.14
CA ARG A 31 7.28 -9.77 2.20
C ARG A 31 8.64 -9.52 2.86
N GLU A 32 8.85 -10.13 4.03
CA GLU A 32 10.13 -9.99 4.75
C GLU A 32 11.35 -10.49 3.95
N ASP A 33 11.14 -11.43 3.03
CA ASP A 33 12.17 -11.94 2.11
C ASP A 33 12.38 -11.06 0.87
N GLY A 34 11.65 -9.94 0.76
CA GLY A 34 11.71 -9.00 -0.36
C GLY A 34 10.97 -9.44 -1.62
N THR A 35 10.16 -10.50 -1.54
CA THR A 35 9.27 -10.93 -2.62
C THR A 35 7.92 -10.22 -2.55
N MET A 36 7.24 -10.14 -3.70
CA MET A 36 5.89 -9.61 -3.82
C MET A 36 5.27 -10.10 -5.12
N THR A 37 4.16 -10.83 -5.04
CA THR A 37 3.38 -11.24 -6.22
C THR A 37 2.19 -10.30 -6.48
N VAL A 38 1.43 -10.56 -7.55
CA VAL A 38 0.20 -9.79 -7.82
C VAL A 38 -0.89 -10.13 -6.79
N GLU A 39 -0.98 -11.40 -6.39
CA GLU A 39 -1.88 -11.88 -5.35
C GLU A 39 -1.57 -11.21 -4.01
N ASP A 40 -0.29 -11.03 -3.69
CA ASP A 40 0.15 -10.30 -2.50
C ASP A 40 -0.31 -8.83 -2.52
N CYS A 41 -0.22 -8.16 -3.67
CA CYS A 41 -0.75 -6.79 -3.82
C CYS A 41 -2.25 -6.74 -3.58
N GLU A 42 -2.99 -7.74 -4.05
CA GLU A 42 -4.43 -7.84 -3.83
C GLU A 42 -4.75 -8.08 -2.34
N GLU A 43 -4.04 -8.98 -1.68
CA GLU A 43 -4.17 -9.24 -0.25
C GLU A 43 -3.92 -7.96 0.57
N VAL A 44 -2.82 -7.28 0.28
CA VAL A 44 -2.48 -6.01 0.92
C VAL A 44 -3.57 -4.98 0.70
N SER A 45 -4.02 -4.78 -0.54
CA SER A 45 -5.07 -3.82 -0.90
C SER A 45 -6.34 -4.05 -0.08
N ARG A 46 -6.82 -5.31 -0.04
CA ARG A 46 -8.01 -5.70 0.73
C ARG A 46 -7.84 -5.51 2.24
N ALA A 47 -6.63 -5.72 2.77
CA ALA A 47 -6.35 -5.54 4.19
C ALA A 47 -6.26 -4.06 4.59
N VAL A 48 -5.66 -3.21 3.75
CA VAL A 48 -5.45 -1.80 4.08
C VAL A 48 -6.68 -0.93 3.83
N SER A 49 -7.54 -1.25 2.87
CA SER A 49 -8.72 -0.45 2.54
C SER A 49 -9.60 -0.15 3.76
N PRO A 50 -10.06 -1.15 4.56
CA PRO A 50 -10.89 -0.87 5.73
C PRO A 50 -10.19 -0.01 6.79
N ALA A 51 -8.88 -0.19 6.95
CA ALA A 51 -8.12 0.61 7.92
C ALA A 51 -7.96 2.07 7.46
N LEU A 52 -7.86 2.30 6.15
CA LEU A 52 -7.86 3.64 5.58
C LEU A 52 -9.24 4.29 5.67
N ASP A 53 -10.32 3.53 5.50
CA ASP A 53 -11.69 4.03 5.61
C ASP A 53 -12.07 4.43 7.05
N VAL A 54 -11.54 3.71 8.05
CA VAL A 54 -11.79 4.01 9.47
C VAL A 54 -11.05 5.25 9.95
N ASP A 55 -9.77 5.37 9.59
CA ASP A 55 -8.93 6.50 10.00
C ASP A 55 -9.14 7.74 9.10
N ASP A 56 -9.74 7.56 7.91
CA ASP A 56 -9.93 8.53 6.81
C ASP A 56 -8.89 9.66 6.74
N PRO A 57 -7.60 9.33 6.49
CA PRO A 57 -6.52 10.31 6.57
C PRO A 57 -6.51 11.31 5.40
N ILE A 58 -7.36 11.14 4.38
CA ILE A 58 -7.37 11.93 3.15
C ILE A 58 -8.81 12.35 2.85
N GLU A 59 -9.15 13.60 3.17
CA GLU A 59 -10.50 14.17 2.98
C GLU A 59 -11.03 14.19 1.52
N LYS A 60 -10.19 13.87 0.54
CA LYS A 60 -10.51 13.91 -0.89
C LYS A 60 -10.56 12.49 -1.45
N ALA A 61 -11.47 12.25 -2.38
CA ALA A 61 -11.48 10.99 -3.13
C ALA A 61 -10.12 10.72 -3.79
N TYR A 62 -9.62 9.50 -3.62
CA TYR A 62 -8.34 9.07 -4.17
C TYR A 62 -8.42 7.64 -4.73
N HIS A 63 -7.48 7.31 -5.61
CA HIS A 63 -7.21 5.97 -6.08
C HIS A 63 -6.16 5.31 -5.17
N LEU A 64 -6.46 4.12 -4.66
CA LEU A 64 -5.48 3.32 -3.93
C LEU A 64 -4.71 2.45 -4.92
N GLU A 65 -3.38 2.58 -4.92
CA GLU A 65 -2.47 1.72 -5.67
C GLU A 65 -1.55 0.97 -4.72
N VAL A 66 -1.43 -0.34 -4.93
CA VAL A 66 -0.52 -1.21 -4.17
C VAL A 66 0.47 -1.85 -5.13
N SER A 67 1.76 -1.76 -4.82
CA SER A 67 2.82 -2.30 -5.65
C SER A 67 4.01 -2.81 -4.84
N SER A 68 4.89 -3.55 -5.51
CA SER A 68 6.21 -3.88 -4.97
C SER A 68 7.22 -2.74 -5.25
N PRO A 69 8.28 -2.59 -4.45
CA PRO A 69 9.36 -1.63 -4.75
C PRO A 69 10.15 -1.97 -6.03
N GLY A 70 10.11 -3.23 -6.48
CA GLY A 70 10.81 -3.67 -7.69
C GLY A 70 12.33 -3.46 -7.62
N ILE A 71 12.91 -3.03 -8.75
CA ILE A 71 14.35 -2.70 -8.91
C ILE A 71 14.65 -1.30 -8.35
N ASP A 72 13.62 -0.44 -8.24
CA ASP A 72 13.69 0.92 -7.72
C ASP A 72 13.66 0.89 -6.18
N ARG A 73 14.67 0.21 -5.61
CA ARG A 73 14.92 0.16 -4.18
C ARG A 73 15.67 1.43 -3.78
N PRO A 74 15.17 2.22 -2.82
CA PRO A 74 15.87 3.40 -2.31
C PRO A 74 17.17 3.04 -1.58
#